data_AF-A0A8S3ZS78-F1
#
_entry.id   AF-A0A8S3ZS78-F1
#
_cell.length_a   1.000
_cell.length_b   1.000
_cell.length_c   1.000
_cell.angle_alpha   90.00
_cell.angle_beta   90.00
_cell.angle_gamma   90.00
#
_symmetry.space_group_name_H-M   'P 1'
#
loop_
_entity.id
_entity.type
_entity.pdbx_description
1 polymer ?
#
loop_
_entity_poly.entity_id
_entity_poly.type
_entity_poly.pdbx_seq_one_letter_code
_entity_poly.pdbx_strand_id
1 'polypeptide(L)'
;MAELGQNLPMESSREDQQKRQGTRVFKKSSPNGKITTYLGKRDFIDHLSHVDPIDGVILVDPEYLKERKVFAHILAAFRYGREDLDVLGLTFRKDLYLSSMQVYPPVQDGKESKPLTRLQERLIKKLGPNAFPFCFELPPNSPASVTLQPAPGDTGKPCGVDYELKTFVADNIDEKPHKRNSVRLAIRKLTYAPEEPAPQPNAEAVKDFIMSPGSIRLEASLDKEKYYHGESIAVNVLVDNNTNKTVKKIKIS
;
A
#
# COMPACT_ATOMS: atom_id res chain seq x y z
N MET A 1 -24.58 18.87 -50.98
CA MET A 1 -24.22 17.51 -50.51
C MET A 1 -22.96 17.69 -49.68
N ALA A 2 -23.08 17.81 -48.37
CA ALA A 2 -23.22 16.74 -47.37
C ALA A 2 -21.87 16.63 -46.63
N GLU A 3 -21.94 16.89 -45.31
CA GLU A 3 -20.87 16.77 -44.31
C GLU A 3 -20.19 15.41 -44.36
N LEU A 4 -18.94 15.34 -43.88
CA LEU A 4 -18.43 14.22 -43.08
C LEU A 4 -17.26 14.71 -42.21
N GLY A 5 -17.56 14.97 -40.95
CA GLY A 5 -16.56 15.21 -39.92
C GLY A 5 -15.93 13.91 -39.41
N GLN A 6 -14.70 14.01 -38.93
CA GLN A 6 -14.12 13.07 -37.97
C GLN A 6 -13.33 13.87 -36.93
N ASN A 7 -14.04 14.32 -35.90
CA ASN A 7 -13.41 14.69 -34.63
C ASN A 7 -13.07 13.38 -33.90
N LEU A 8 -11.78 13.03 -33.88
CA LEU A 8 -11.23 12.02 -32.98
C LEU A 8 -11.42 12.49 -31.52
N PRO A 9 -12.01 11.69 -30.61
CA PRO A 9 -12.07 12.07 -29.21
C PRO A 9 -10.67 11.89 -28.61
N MET A 10 -10.05 12.99 -28.17
CA MET A 10 -8.88 12.92 -27.28
C MET A 10 -9.27 12.15 -26.01
N GLU A 11 -8.49 11.11 -25.70
CA GLU A 11 -8.60 10.33 -24.47
C GLU A 11 -8.55 11.26 -23.25
N SER A 12 -9.68 11.37 -22.56
CA SER A 12 -9.76 12.02 -21.25
C SER A 12 -8.84 11.28 -20.28
N SER A 13 -7.79 11.96 -19.82
CA SER A 13 -6.89 11.51 -18.76
C SER A 13 -7.69 11.05 -17.54
N ARG A 14 -7.23 9.97 -16.89
CA ARG A 14 -7.88 9.34 -15.72
C ARG A 14 -8.17 10.33 -14.57
N GLU A 15 -7.51 11.48 -14.54
CA GLU A 15 -7.75 12.58 -13.60
C GLU A 15 -9.13 13.26 -13.81
N ASP A 16 -9.63 13.37 -15.05
CA ASP A 16 -10.92 13.99 -15.33
C ASP A 16 -12.11 13.06 -15.06
N GLN A 17 -11.92 11.74 -15.10
CA GLN A 17 -12.95 10.79 -14.67
C GLN A 17 -13.16 10.80 -13.14
N GLN A 18 -12.16 11.21 -12.36
CA GLN A 18 -12.28 11.36 -10.91
C GLN A 18 -13.16 12.54 -10.48
N LYS A 19 -13.40 13.53 -11.35
CA LYS A 19 -14.19 14.73 -11.02
C LYS A 19 -15.71 14.48 -10.89
N ARG A 20 -16.25 13.34 -11.35
CA ARG A 20 -17.70 13.06 -11.38
C ARG A 20 -18.21 12.03 -10.38
N GLN A 21 -17.34 11.27 -9.71
CA GLN A 21 -17.76 10.38 -8.63
C GLN A 21 -17.58 11.08 -7.27
N GLY A 22 -18.65 11.11 -6.47
CA GLY A 22 -18.55 11.59 -5.09
C GLY A 22 -17.40 10.89 -4.35
N THR A 23 -16.64 11.64 -3.54
CA THR A 23 -15.48 11.10 -2.82
C THR A 23 -15.90 9.89 -1.98
N ARG A 24 -15.43 8.70 -2.37
CA ARG A 24 -15.66 7.47 -1.63
C ARG A 24 -14.93 7.55 -0.29
N VAL A 25 -15.61 7.23 0.80
CA VAL A 25 -15.04 7.23 2.16
C VAL A 25 -15.26 5.88 2.80
N PHE A 26 -14.20 5.32 3.37
CA PHE A 26 -14.25 4.11 4.17
C PHE A 26 -14.53 4.48 5.62
N LYS A 27 -15.46 3.79 6.27
CA LYS A 27 -15.73 3.97 7.70
C LYS A 27 -15.77 2.65 8.43
N LYS A 28 -15.37 2.64 9.69
CA LYS A 28 -15.55 1.50 10.59
C LYS A 28 -15.82 1.98 12.01
N SER A 29 -16.87 1.46 12.60
CA SER A 29 -17.28 1.77 13.98
C SER A 29 -16.72 0.72 14.94
N SER A 30 -16.51 1.13 16.19
CA SER A 30 -16.17 0.20 17.26
C SER A 30 -17.35 -0.73 17.55
N PRO A 31 -17.12 -1.91 18.15
CA PRO A 31 -18.21 -2.84 18.49
C PRO A 31 -19.30 -2.23 19.40
N ASN A 32 -18.96 -1.25 20.24
CA ASN A 32 -19.95 -0.51 21.04
C ASN A 32 -20.58 0.70 20.31
N GLY A 33 -20.17 1.00 19.08
CA GLY A 33 -20.67 2.13 18.28
C GLY A 33 -20.23 3.52 18.76
N LYS A 34 -19.40 3.62 19.80
CA LYS A 34 -19.05 4.90 20.46
C LYS A 34 -17.93 5.68 19.79
N ILE A 35 -17.12 5.01 18.97
CA ILE A 35 -16.14 5.67 18.10
C ILE A 35 -16.29 5.15 16.67
N THR A 36 -16.13 6.02 15.68
CA THR A 36 -16.15 5.64 14.27
C THR A 36 -15.02 6.32 13.53
N THR A 37 -14.16 5.53 12.89
CA THR A 37 -13.02 6.02 12.10
C THR A 37 -13.39 6.13 10.64
N TYR A 38 -13.06 7.25 10.01
CA TYR A 38 -13.26 7.55 8.60
C TYR A 38 -11.91 7.77 7.90
N LEU A 39 -11.75 7.16 6.72
CA LEU A 39 -10.58 7.27 5.84
C LEU A 39 -11.01 7.54 4.40
N GLY A 40 -10.28 8.39 3.69
CA GLY A 40 -10.51 8.60 2.25
C GLY A 40 -10.04 7.42 1.39
N LYS A 41 -8.91 6.82 1.74
CA LYS A 41 -8.29 5.70 1.02
C LYS A 41 -7.75 4.66 1.99
N ARG A 42 -7.51 3.44 1.47
CA ARG A 42 -6.85 2.35 2.21
C ARG A 42 -5.47 2.03 1.67
N ASP A 43 -5.15 2.52 0.48
CA ASP A 43 -3.86 2.35 -0.17
C ASP A 43 -3.18 3.71 -0.21
N PHE A 44 -1.99 3.78 0.37
CA PHE A 44 -1.16 4.97 0.46
C PHE A 44 0.09 4.73 -0.37
N ILE A 45 0.35 5.65 -1.30
CA ILE A 45 1.40 5.50 -2.29
C ILE A 45 2.69 6.09 -1.76
N ASP A 46 3.78 5.34 -1.92
CA ASP A 46 5.15 5.79 -1.72
C ASP A 46 5.74 6.21 -3.06
N HIS A 47 6.04 7.50 -3.19
CA HIS A 47 6.59 8.11 -4.39
C HIS A 47 8.13 8.17 -4.37
N LEU A 48 8.80 7.44 -3.48
CA LEU A 48 10.25 7.46 -3.22
C LEU A 48 10.78 8.76 -2.60
N SER A 49 10.18 9.90 -2.97
CA SER A 49 10.45 11.22 -2.38
C SER A 49 9.65 11.47 -1.10
N HIS A 50 8.37 11.07 -1.12
CA HIS A 50 7.43 11.22 -0.02
C HIS A 50 6.39 10.11 -0.06
N VAL A 51 5.75 9.87 1.09
CA VAL A 51 4.63 8.94 1.20
C VAL A 51 3.36 9.75 1.37
N ASP A 52 2.31 9.35 0.67
CA ASP A 52 0.96 9.86 0.88
C ASP A 52 0.60 9.88 2.38
N PRO A 53 0.22 11.04 2.95
CA PRO A 53 -0.16 11.10 4.35
C PRO A 53 -1.43 10.30 4.60
N ILE A 54 -1.49 9.66 5.77
CA ILE A 54 -2.66 8.94 6.25
C ILE A 54 -3.55 9.92 7.00
N ASP A 55 -4.52 10.48 6.28
CA ASP A 55 -5.47 11.45 6.80
C ASP A 55 -6.88 10.85 6.99
N GLY A 56 -7.54 11.29 8.07
CA GLY A 56 -8.89 10.85 8.36
C GLY A 56 -9.54 11.64 9.49
N VAL A 57 -10.73 11.19 9.86
CA VAL A 57 -11.54 11.80 10.93
C VAL A 57 -12.08 10.70 11.83
N ILE A 58 -12.07 10.93 13.14
CA ILE A 58 -12.69 10.06 14.13
C ILE A 58 -13.91 10.79 14.69
N LEU A 59 -15.08 10.19 14.50
CA LEU A 59 -16.30 10.59 15.18
C LEU A 59 -16.33 9.93 16.56
N VAL A 60 -16.53 10.75 17.58
CA VAL A 60 -16.61 10.29 18.97
C VAL A 60 -17.96 10.59 19.58
N ASP A 61 -18.36 9.81 20.57
CA ASP A 61 -19.51 10.06 21.42
C ASP A 61 -19.03 10.67 22.76
N PRO A 62 -19.20 11.99 22.99
CA PRO A 62 -18.73 12.66 24.20
C PRO A 62 -19.34 12.12 25.49
N GLU A 63 -20.61 11.70 25.45
CA GLU A 63 -21.32 11.18 26.63
C GLU A 63 -20.68 9.88 27.14
N TYR A 64 -20.13 9.08 26.22
CA TYR A 64 -19.42 7.86 26.55
C TYR A 64 -18.00 8.12 27.05
N LEU A 65 -17.30 9.11 26.50
CA LEU A 65 -15.88 9.33 26.78
C LEU A 65 -15.65 9.81 28.21
N LYS A 66 -16.49 10.69 28.75
CA LYS A 66 -16.28 11.33 30.06
C LYS A 66 -14.85 11.91 30.13
N GLU A 67 -13.98 11.38 31.00
CA GLU A 67 -12.58 11.81 31.17
C GLU A 67 -11.58 11.02 30.30
N ARG A 68 -12.06 10.04 29.54
CA ARG A 68 -11.21 9.15 28.74
C ARG A 68 -10.80 9.78 27.43
N LYS A 69 -9.66 9.34 26.92
CA LYS A 69 -9.03 9.87 25.71
C LYS A 69 -9.23 8.94 24.54
N VAL A 70 -9.14 9.48 23.33
CA VAL A 70 -9.16 8.72 22.08
C VAL A 70 -7.81 8.85 21.42
N PHE A 71 -7.20 7.71 21.14
CA PHE A 71 -5.92 7.62 20.45
C PHE A 71 -6.09 6.99 19.08
N ALA A 72 -5.26 7.42 18.14
CA ALA A 72 -5.06 6.79 16.85
C ALA A 72 -3.61 6.29 16.77
N HIS A 73 -3.42 5.08 16.26
CA HIS A 73 -2.12 4.45 16.09
C HIS A 73 -1.98 3.88 14.69
N ILE A 74 -0.84 4.15 14.05
CA ILE A 74 -0.40 3.43 12.88
C ILE A 74 0.66 2.44 13.31
N LEU A 75 0.40 1.18 13.02
CA LEU A 75 1.32 0.09 13.33
C LEU A 75 1.71 -0.63 12.04
N ALA A 76 3.00 -0.67 11.74
CA ALA A 76 3.57 -1.59 10.76
C ALA A 76 4.16 -2.78 11.51
N ALA A 77 3.73 -3.99 11.17
CA ALA A 77 4.23 -5.21 11.80
C ALA A 77 4.59 -6.25 10.76
N PHE A 78 5.76 -6.86 10.95
CA PHE A 78 6.15 -8.08 10.25
C PHE A 78 5.60 -9.28 11.01
N ARG A 79 4.99 -10.21 10.28
CA ARG A 79 4.48 -11.47 10.80
C ARG A 79 5.08 -12.63 10.04
N TYR A 80 5.50 -13.64 10.78
CA TYR A 80 6.01 -14.90 10.28
C TYR A 80 5.52 -16.04 11.18
N GLY A 81 5.26 -17.20 10.60
CA GLY A 81 4.88 -18.41 11.34
C GLY A 81 3.42 -18.81 11.17
N ARG A 82 3.17 -20.09 11.38
CA ARG A 82 1.90 -20.80 11.20
C ARG A 82 1.16 -20.85 12.54
N GLU A 83 -0.14 -20.56 12.57
CA GLU A 83 -0.95 -20.60 13.80
C GLU A 83 -1.30 -22.04 14.25
N ASP A 84 -1.09 -23.05 13.40
CA ASP A 84 -1.46 -24.47 13.59
C ASP A 84 -0.34 -25.36 14.14
N LEU A 85 0.89 -24.86 14.32
CA LEU A 85 2.04 -25.61 14.84
C LEU A 85 2.12 -25.65 16.39
N ASP A 86 0.97 -25.69 17.07
CA ASP A 86 0.77 -25.45 18.52
C ASP A 86 1.39 -26.48 19.49
N VAL A 87 2.47 -27.16 19.10
CA VAL A 87 3.33 -27.93 20.02
C VAL A 87 4.76 -27.34 20.11
N LEU A 88 5.26 -26.64 19.08
CA LEU A 88 6.56 -25.92 19.08
C LEU A 88 6.59 -24.68 18.14
N GLY A 89 5.44 -24.22 17.65
CA GLY A 89 5.29 -23.22 16.59
C GLY A 89 5.68 -21.80 17.00
N LEU A 90 6.79 -21.31 16.46
CA LEU A 90 7.24 -19.93 16.64
C LEU A 90 6.38 -18.99 15.78
N THR A 91 5.29 -18.48 16.33
CA THR A 91 4.63 -17.29 15.78
C THR A 91 5.51 -16.09 16.09
N PHE A 92 6.14 -15.53 15.06
CA PHE A 92 7.00 -14.36 15.18
C PHE A 92 6.25 -13.13 14.70
N ARG A 93 6.17 -12.13 15.58
CA ARG A 93 5.66 -10.82 15.24
C ARG A 93 6.65 -9.77 15.71
N LYS A 94 7.12 -8.96 14.77
CA LYS A 94 7.98 -7.82 15.06
C LYS A 94 7.27 -6.55 14.62
N ASP A 95 7.00 -5.68 15.58
CA ASP A 95 6.50 -4.35 15.28
C ASP A 95 7.68 -3.53 14.71
N LEU A 96 7.54 -3.08 13.46
CA LEU A 96 8.59 -2.38 12.71
C LEU A 96 8.49 -0.87 12.88
N TYR A 97 7.27 -0.36 13.03
CA TYR A 97 6.99 1.05 13.18
C TYR A 97 5.70 1.22 13.99
N LEU A 98 5.71 2.12 14.97
CA LEU A 98 4.54 2.52 15.73
C LEU A 98 4.55 4.05 15.82
N SER A 99 3.45 4.66 15.40
CA SER A 99 3.20 6.08 15.59
C SER A 99 1.83 6.30 16.18
N SER A 100 1.77 7.18 17.16
CA SER A 100 0.63 7.35 18.04
C SER A 100 0.29 8.83 18.18
N MET A 101 -1.00 9.14 18.12
CA MET A 101 -1.54 10.49 18.25
C MET A 101 -2.77 10.47 19.16
N GLN A 102 -2.85 11.43 20.08
CA GLN A 102 -4.09 11.71 20.80
C GLN A 102 -5.00 12.57 19.90
N VAL A 103 -6.20 12.07 19.63
CA VAL A 103 -7.19 12.73 18.77
C VAL A 103 -8.25 13.45 19.60
N TYR A 104 -8.63 12.89 20.75
CA TYR A 104 -9.52 13.53 21.71
C TYR A 104 -9.01 13.33 23.15
N PRO A 105 -9.07 14.35 24.01
CA PRO A 105 -9.33 15.75 23.67
C PRO A 105 -8.22 16.29 22.76
N PRO A 106 -8.50 17.27 21.87
CA PRO A 106 -7.49 17.87 21.00
C PRO A 106 -6.36 18.47 21.82
N VAL A 107 -5.13 18.04 21.58
CA VAL A 107 -3.97 18.56 22.31
C VAL A 107 -3.57 19.91 21.70
N GLN A 108 -3.52 20.96 22.52
CA GLN A 108 -3.04 22.29 22.13
C GLN A 108 -1.52 22.40 22.29
N ASP A 109 -0.77 21.38 21.85
CA ASP A 109 0.68 21.48 21.83
C ASP A 109 1.04 22.50 20.76
N GLY A 110 1.78 23.56 21.11
CA GLY A 110 2.11 24.72 20.26
C GLY A 110 2.87 24.46 18.94
N LYS A 111 2.83 23.23 18.41
CA LYS A 111 2.99 22.95 16.99
C LYS A 111 1.71 23.39 16.29
N GLU A 112 1.83 24.35 15.37
CA GLU A 112 0.74 24.75 14.46
C GLU A 112 -0.04 23.50 14.01
N SER A 113 -1.34 23.45 14.31
CA SER A 113 -2.16 22.32 13.88
C SER A 113 -2.03 22.25 12.35
N LYS A 114 -1.57 21.11 11.83
CA LYS A 114 -1.44 20.93 10.38
C LYS A 114 -2.74 21.38 9.70
N PRO A 115 -2.64 22.11 8.57
CA PRO A 115 -3.82 22.56 7.86
C PRO A 115 -4.69 21.35 7.51
N LEU A 116 -6.00 21.49 7.71
CA LEU A 116 -6.94 20.40 7.44
C LEU A 116 -6.93 20.07 5.96
N THR A 117 -7.02 18.78 5.64
CA THR A 117 -7.20 18.35 4.26
C THR A 117 -8.63 18.64 3.81
N ARG A 118 -8.83 18.83 2.50
CA ARG A 118 -10.16 19.02 1.90
C ARG A 118 -11.14 17.89 2.29
N LEU A 119 -10.62 16.68 2.49
CA LEU A 119 -11.41 15.53 2.95
C LEU A 119 -11.84 15.71 4.40
N GLN A 120 -10.93 16.09 5.29
CA GLN A 120 -11.22 16.35 6.69
C GLN A 120 -12.25 17.47 6.84
N GLU A 121 -12.10 18.59 6.14
CA GLU A 121 -13.06 19.71 6.17
C GLU A 121 -14.47 19.26 5.79
N ARG A 122 -14.60 18.51 4.69
CA ARG A 122 -15.90 17.97 4.24
C ARG A 122 -16.50 16.99 5.24
N LEU A 123 -15.68 16.13 5.83
CA LEU A 123 -16.13 15.15 6.82
C LEU A 123 -16.55 15.82 8.13
N ILE A 124 -15.80 16.79 8.62
CA ILE A 124 -16.13 17.54 9.84
C ILE A 124 -17.44 18.31 9.62
N LYS A 125 -17.59 19.01 8.49
CA LYS A 125 -18.84 19.72 8.16
C LYS A 125 -20.04 18.77 8.06
N LYS A 126 -19.84 17.53 7.62
CA LYS A 126 -20.91 16.53 7.46
C LYS A 126 -21.24 15.77 8.76
N LEU A 127 -20.23 15.47 9.57
CA LEU A 127 -20.37 14.64 10.78
C LEU A 127 -20.66 15.46 12.04
N GLY A 128 -20.39 16.77 12.02
CA GLY A 128 -20.64 17.68 13.11
C GLY A 128 -19.43 17.90 14.04
N PRO A 129 -19.65 18.58 15.18
CA PRO A 129 -18.57 19.07 16.05
C PRO A 129 -17.79 17.98 16.77
N ASN A 130 -18.33 16.76 16.88
CA ASN A 130 -17.68 15.63 17.55
C ASN A 130 -16.76 14.83 16.61
N ALA A 131 -16.40 15.41 15.47
CA ALA A 131 -15.58 14.78 14.45
C ALA A 131 -14.17 15.40 14.50
N PHE A 132 -13.20 14.61 14.94
CA PHE A 132 -11.84 15.08 15.22
C PHE A 132 -10.85 14.55 14.16
N PRO A 133 -10.05 15.42 13.52
CA PRO A 133 -9.13 15.02 12.47
C PRO A 133 -7.87 14.35 13.04
N PHE A 134 -7.25 13.48 12.24
CA PHE A 134 -5.92 12.96 12.48
C PHE A 134 -5.13 12.88 11.17
N CYS A 135 -3.81 12.97 11.27
CA CYS A 135 -2.90 12.85 10.13
C CYS A 135 -1.61 12.17 10.56
N PHE A 136 -1.19 11.12 9.85
CA PHE A 136 0.11 10.49 10.04
C PHE A 136 0.95 10.59 8.77
N GLU A 137 2.23 10.85 8.95
CA GLU A 137 3.24 10.75 7.90
C GLU A 137 4.09 9.52 8.18
N LEU A 138 4.14 8.60 7.21
CA LEU A 138 5.00 7.44 7.31
C LEU A 138 6.46 7.85 7.01
N PRO A 139 7.45 7.29 7.73
CA PRO A 139 8.85 7.49 7.39
C PRO A 139 9.16 7.00 5.97
N PRO A 140 10.04 7.67 5.21
CA PRO A 140 10.40 7.25 3.85
C PRO A 140 10.98 5.83 3.80
N ASN A 141 11.79 5.45 4.79
CA ASN A 141 12.41 4.13 4.91
C ASN A 141 11.50 3.02 5.45
N SER A 142 10.21 3.31 5.67
CA SER A 142 9.25 2.29 6.10
C SER A 142 9.02 1.25 4.99
N PRO A 143 8.91 -0.05 5.30
CA PRO A 143 8.76 -1.09 4.27
C PRO A 143 7.40 -1.02 3.57
N ALA A 144 7.32 -1.41 2.30
CA ALA A 144 6.03 -1.58 1.60
C ALA A 144 5.20 -2.73 2.21
N SER A 145 3.88 -2.68 2.01
CA SER A 145 2.99 -3.77 2.38
C SER A 145 3.16 -4.93 1.40
N VAL A 146 3.70 -6.04 1.89
CA VAL A 146 3.96 -7.25 1.10
C VAL A 146 3.51 -8.46 1.89
N THR A 147 2.79 -9.35 1.23
CA THR A 147 2.26 -10.57 1.83
C THR A 147 2.61 -11.75 0.93
N LEU A 148 3.26 -12.76 1.51
CA LEU A 148 3.53 -14.03 0.85
C LEU A 148 2.25 -14.85 0.81
N GLN A 149 1.87 -15.30 -0.38
CA GLN A 149 0.70 -16.13 -0.55
C GLN A 149 0.99 -17.53 0.04
N PRO A 150 0.15 -18.02 0.98
CA PRO A 150 0.31 -19.35 1.55
C PRO A 150 0.04 -20.43 0.50
N ALA A 151 0.66 -21.59 0.67
CA ALA A 151 0.42 -22.75 -0.18
C ALA A 151 -1.02 -23.28 0.01
N PRO A 152 -1.62 -23.93 -1.00
CA PRO A 152 -2.91 -24.60 -0.84
C PRO A 152 -2.85 -25.62 0.30
N GLY A 153 -3.68 -25.42 1.35
CA GLY A 153 -3.68 -26.26 2.56
C GLY A 153 -2.97 -25.65 3.77
N ASP A 154 -2.36 -24.47 3.62
CA ASP A 154 -1.87 -23.68 4.74
C ASP A 154 -2.98 -22.78 5.30
N THR A 155 -3.35 -23.03 6.56
CA THR A 155 -4.41 -22.33 7.30
C THR A 155 -3.88 -21.20 8.17
N GLY A 156 -2.55 -21.01 8.21
CA GLY A 156 -1.91 -19.95 8.98
C GLY A 156 -2.18 -18.56 8.42
N LYS A 157 -1.94 -17.53 9.25
CA LYS A 157 -1.90 -16.16 8.75
C LYS A 157 -0.74 -15.99 7.77
N PRO A 158 -0.96 -15.25 6.67
CA PRO A 158 0.07 -15.12 5.66
C PRO A 158 1.26 -14.32 6.21
N CYS A 159 2.46 -14.74 5.80
CA CYS A 159 3.70 -14.09 6.20
C CYS A 159 3.85 -12.76 5.45
N GLY A 160 4.24 -11.69 6.13
CA GLY A 160 4.36 -10.39 5.47
C GLY A 160 4.48 -9.19 6.39
N VAL A 161 4.48 -8.02 5.76
CA VAL A 161 4.43 -6.71 6.40
C VAL A 161 3.03 -6.14 6.21
N ASP A 162 2.32 -5.98 7.32
CA ASP A 162 0.98 -5.39 7.34
C ASP A 162 1.00 -4.02 8.02
N TYR A 163 0.18 -3.09 7.52
CA TYR A 163 -0.09 -1.83 8.19
C TYR A 163 -1.52 -1.82 8.76
N GLU A 164 -1.64 -1.39 10.01
CA GLU A 164 -2.90 -1.33 10.74
C GLU A 164 -3.09 0.07 11.32
N LEU A 165 -4.17 0.75 10.90
CA LEU A 165 -4.71 1.90 11.61
C LEU A 165 -5.62 1.38 12.72
N LYS A 166 -5.27 1.71 13.96
CA LYS A 166 -6.05 1.38 15.14
C LYS A 166 -6.47 2.63 15.86
N THR A 167 -7.75 2.75 16.17
CA THR A 167 -8.25 3.82 17.03
C THR A 167 -8.92 3.20 18.24
N PHE A 168 -8.77 3.82 19.40
CA PHE A 168 -9.31 3.25 20.64
C PHE A 168 -9.50 4.31 21.71
N VAL A 169 -10.35 3.97 22.67
CA VAL A 169 -10.56 4.76 23.90
C VAL A 169 -9.72 4.17 25.03
N ALA A 170 -8.94 5.00 25.70
CA ALA A 170 -8.11 4.63 26.85
C ALA A 170 -7.86 5.84 27.76
N ASP A 171 -7.40 5.61 28.98
CA ASP A 171 -7.04 6.67 29.91
C ASP A 171 -5.64 7.21 29.57
N ASN A 172 -4.74 6.29 29.21
CA ASN A 172 -3.36 6.56 28.83
C ASN A 172 -2.99 5.90 27.50
N ILE A 173 -1.95 6.42 26.84
CA ILE A 173 -1.48 5.93 25.54
C ILE A 173 -0.90 4.51 25.61
N ASP A 174 -0.27 4.15 26.73
CA ASP A 174 0.37 2.85 26.96
C ASP A 174 -0.63 1.76 27.41
N GLU A 175 -1.88 2.15 27.69
CA GLU A 175 -2.89 1.22 28.14
C GLU A 175 -3.27 0.25 27.02
N LYS A 176 -3.35 -1.04 27.34
CA LYS A 176 -3.74 -2.06 26.37
C LYS A 176 -5.20 -1.83 25.94
N PRO A 177 -5.46 -1.49 24.67
CA PRO A 177 -6.80 -1.11 24.24
C PRO A 177 -7.75 -2.30 24.22
N HIS A 178 -8.96 -2.06 24.74
CA HIS A 178 -10.00 -3.08 24.82
C HIS A 178 -10.67 -3.31 23.45
N LYS A 179 -11.02 -4.56 23.12
CA LYS A 179 -11.58 -4.88 21.78
C LYS A 179 -12.93 -4.19 21.52
N ARG A 180 -13.74 -4.00 22.56
CA ARG A 180 -15.10 -3.42 22.49
C ARG A 180 -15.12 -1.92 22.12
N ASN A 181 -14.09 -1.18 22.50
CA ASN A 181 -13.97 0.28 22.29
C ASN A 181 -12.81 0.62 21.34
N SER A 182 -12.40 -0.33 20.49
CA SER A 182 -11.36 -0.12 19.48
C SER A 182 -11.85 -0.45 18.07
N VAL A 183 -11.32 0.27 17.11
CA VAL A 183 -11.48 0.06 15.67
C VAL A 183 -10.12 -0.30 15.10
N ARG A 184 -10.12 -1.27 14.19
CA ARG A 184 -8.93 -1.73 13.48
C ARG A 184 -9.21 -1.75 11.99
N LEU A 185 -8.42 -1.03 11.21
CA LEU A 185 -8.49 -0.93 9.76
C LEU A 185 -7.15 -1.33 9.17
N ALA A 186 -7.14 -2.36 8.34
CA ALA A 186 -5.98 -2.68 7.52
C ALA A 186 -5.83 -1.61 6.43
N ILE A 187 -4.62 -1.10 6.29
CA ILE A 187 -4.20 -0.17 5.24
C ILE A 187 -2.95 -0.74 4.57
N ARG A 188 -2.62 -0.23 3.38
CA ARG A 188 -1.46 -0.69 2.62
C ARG A 188 -0.58 0.48 2.22
N LYS A 189 0.73 0.28 2.32
CA LYS A 189 1.75 1.12 1.72
C LYS A 189 2.18 0.47 0.40
N LEU A 190 1.91 1.11 -0.74
CA LEU A 190 2.27 0.62 -2.07
C LEU A 190 3.37 1.49 -2.67
N THR A 191 4.39 0.88 -3.28
CA THR A 191 5.45 1.64 -3.94
C THR A 191 5.04 2.00 -5.37
N TYR A 192 5.14 3.27 -5.71
CA TYR A 192 5.01 3.74 -7.08
C TYR A 192 6.37 3.75 -7.76
N ALA A 193 6.42 3.19 -8.97
CA ALA A 193 7.57 3.26 -9.85
C ALA A 193 7.40 4.49 -10.76
N PRO A 194 8.30 5.49 -10.72
CA PRO A 194 8.23 6.61 -11.65
C PRO A 194 8.64 6.20 -13.06
N GLU A 195 7.92 6.74 -14.06
CA GLU A 195 8.21 6.62 -15.49
C GLU A 195 9.32 7.60 -15.88
N GLU A 196 10.55 7.26 -15.53
CA GLU A 196 11.73 7.99 -16.00
C GLU A 196 12.33 7.26 -17.21
N PRO A 197 12.84 7.98 -18.22
CA PRO A 197 13.52 7.35 -19.36
C PRO A 197 14.78 6.65 -18.86
N ALA A 198 14.74 5.32 -18.86
CA ALA A 198 15.85 4.46 -18.47
C ALA A 198 16.40 3.72 -19.69
N PRO A 199 17.69 3.36 -19.69
CA PRO A 199 18.24 2.49 -20.74
C PRO A 199 17.51 1.15 -20.74
N GLN A 200 17.34 0.59 -21.93
CA GLN A 200 16.74 -0.74 -22.08
C GLN A 200 17.60 -1.78 -21.38
N PRO A 201 17.03 -2.60 -20.47
CA PRO A 201 17.77 -3.70 -19.87
C PRO A 201 18.23 -4.68 -20.96
N ASN A 202 19.52 -4.98 -20.99
CA ASN A 202 20.09 -5.99 -21.88
C ASN A 202 21.04 -6.92 -21.13
N ALA A 203 21.09 -8.17 -21.55
CA ALA A 203 22.00 -9.18 -21.03
C ALA A 203 22.54 -10.04 -22.18
N GLU A 204 23.86 -10.21 -22.23
CA GLU A 204 24.54 -11.05 -23.21
C GLU A 204 25.25 -12.21 -22.50
N ALA A 205 25.16 -13.40 -23.07
CA ALA A 205 25.88 -14.57 -22.63
C ALA A 205 26.47 -15.31 -23.84
N VAL A 206 27.76 -15.64 -23.75
CA VAL A 206 28.45 -16.47 -24.74
C VAL A 206 28.77 -17.81 -24.10
N LYS A 207 28.49 -18.91 -24.80
CA LYS A 207 28.76 -20.26 -24.33
C LYS A 207 29.52 -21.05 -25.39
N ASP A 208 30.61 -21.64 -24.94
CA ASP A 208 31.38 -22.61 -25.70
C ASP A 208 30.98 -24.03 -25.29
N PHE A 209 31.10 -24.98 -26.22
CA PHE A 209 30.83 -26.39 -25.94
C PHE A 209 32.10 -27.22 -26.14
N ILE A 210 32.35 -28.11 -25.19
CA ILE A 210 33.38 -29.15 -25.32
C ILE A 210 33.05 -29.97 -26.59
N MET A 211 34.05 -30.17 -27.46
CA MET A 211 33.96 -30.90 -28.73
C MET A 211 33.05 -30.29 -29.81
N SER A 212 32.69 -29.00 -29.73
CA SER A 212 32.15 -28.25 -30.87
C SER A 212 33.08 -27.08 -31.19
N PRO A 213 33.52 -26.91 -32.45
CA PRO A 213 34.10 -25.64 -32.85
C PRO A 213 33.02 -24.54 -32.78
N GLY A 214 33.45 -23.32 -32.47
CA GLY A 214 32.58 -22.13 -32.37
C GLY A 214 31.83 -21.99 -31.03
N SER A 215 31.11 -20.87 -30.91
CA SER A 215 30.38 -20.46 -29.72
C SER A 215 28.91 -20.14 -30.04
N ILE A 216 28.04 -20.21 -29.04
CA ILE A 216 26.69 -19.68 -29.13
C ILE A 216 26.61 -18.39 -28.31
N ARG A 217 26.18 -17.31 -28.92
CA ARG A 217 25.94 -16.02 -28.28
C ARG A 217 24.42 -15.81 -28.18
N LEU A 218 23.98 -15.50 -26.98
CA LEU A 218 22.60 -15.17 -26.64
C LEU A 218 22.57 -13.75 -26.12
N GLU A 219 21.78 -12.89 -26.74
CA GLU A 219 21.49 -11.56 -26.23
C GLU A 219 19.98 -11.44 -25.99
N ALA A 220 19.60 -10.95 -24.82
CA ALA A 220 18.22 -10.68 -24.47
C ALA A 220 18.07 -9.23 -24.04
N SER A 221 17.06 -8.54 -24.54
CA SER A 221 16.73 -7.16 -24.14
C SER A 221 15.24 -6.99 -23.88
N LEU A 222 14.93 -6.06 -22.97
CA LEU A 222 13.58 -5.67 -22.59
C LEU A 222 13.24 -4.30 -23.17
N ASP A 223 11.95 -4.04 -23.44
CA ASP A 223 11.50 -2.74 -23.92
C ASP A 223 11.57 -1.65 -22.84
N LYS A 224 11.39 -2.02 -21.57
CA LYS A 224 11.38 -1.11 -20.42
C LYS A 224 12.11 -1.72 -19.22
N GLU A 225 12.61 -0.85 -18.34
CA GLU A 225 13.20 -1.26 -17.07
C GLU A 225 12.13 -1.60 -16.01
N LYS A 226 11.02 -0.85 -16.01
CA LYS A 226 9.96 -0.93 -15.01
C LYS A 226 8.64 -1.22 -15.71
N TYR A 227 7.84 -2.10 -15.11
CA TYR A 227 6.52 -2.47 -15.62
C TYR A 227 5.48 -2.33 -14.52
N TYR A 228 4.27 -1.90 -14.89
CA TYR A 228 3.14 -1.94 -13.98
C TYR A 228 2.47 -3.31 -13.99
N HIS A 229 1.75 -3.61 -12.91
CA HIS A 229 0.96 -4.83 -12.84
C HIS A 229 -0.07 -4.89 -13.97
N GLY A 230 -0.05 -5.99 -14.73
CA GLY A 230 -0.95 -6.22 -15.87
C GLY A 230 -0.41 -5.69 -17.20
N GLU A 231 0.73 -4.99 -17.20
CA GLU A 231 1.42 -4.60 -18.43
C GLU A 231 2.08 -5.81 -19.10
N SER A 232 2.10 -5.82 -20.43
CA SER A 232 2.80 -6.86 -21.20
C SER A 232 4.29 -6.54 -21.26
N ILE A 233 5.12 -7.56 -21.07
CA ILE A 233 6.58 -7.45 -21.13
C ILE A 233 7.04 -7.90 -22.52
N ALA A 234 7.69 -7.02 -23.29
CA ALA A 234 8.27 -7.39 -24.56
C ALA A 234 9.73 -7.81 -24.37
N VAL A 235 10.05 -9.04 -24.78
CA VAL A 235 11.39 -9.62 -24.66
C VAL A 235 11.94 -9.88 -26.06
N ASN A 236 13.01 -9.18 -26.41
CA ASN A 236 13.78 -9.42 -27.63
C ASN A 236 14.88 -10.44 -27.34
N VAL A 237 14.99 -11.48 -28.16
CA VAL A 237 16.00 -12.52 -28.00
C VAL A 237 16.74 -12.70 -29.33
N LEU A 238 18.05 -12.44 -29.32
CA LEU A 238 18.95 -12.68 -30.43
C LEU A 238 19.80 -13.92 -30.13
N VAL A 239 19.79 -14.89 -31.04
CA VAL A 239 20.59 -16.10 -30.95
C VAL A 239 21.53 -16.16 -32.14
N ASP A 240 22.82 -15.98 -31.88
CA ASP A 240 23.88 -16.17 -32.86
C ASP A 240 24.59 -17.50 -32.57
N ASN A 241 24.28 -18.51 -33.38
CA ASN A 241 24.75 -19.87 -33.18
C ASN A 241 25.83 -20.23 -34.21
N ASN A 242 27.09 -20.06 -33.81
CA ASN A 242 28.26 -20.45 -34.60
C ASN A 242 28.75 -21.87 -34.26
N THR A 243 27.93 -22.67 -33.58
CA THR A 243 28.26 -24.05 -33.19
C THR A 243 27.68 -25.06 -34.19
N ASN A 244 28.11 -26.32 -34.09
CA ASN A 244 27.52 -27.42 -34.87
C ASN A 244 26.26 -28.04 -34.21
N LYS A 245 25.77 -27.45 -33.11
CA LYS A 245 24.61 -27.93 -32.35
C LYS A 245 23.35 -27.16 -32.74
N THR A 246 22.19 -27.77 -32.61
CA THR A 246 20.89 -27.14 -32.92
C THR A 246 20.15 -26.69 -31.66
N VAL A 247 19.60 -25.48 -31.66
CA VAL A 247 18.69 -24.98 -30.63
C VAL A 247 17.30 -25.60 -30.81
N LYS A 248 16.89 -26.48 -29.90
CA LYS A 248 15.61 -27.20 -29.98
C LYS A 248 14.41 -26.39 -29.48
N LYS A 249 14.61 -25.58 -28.43
CA LYS A 249 13.54 -24.83 -27.76
C LYS A 249 14.12 -23.62 -27.04
N ILE A 250 13.41 -22.50 -27.12
CA ILE A 250 13.64 -21.31 -26.30
C ILE A 250 12.47 -21.21 -25.31
N LYS A 251 12.77 -20.99 -24.03
CA LYS A 251 11.77 -20.82 -22.97
C LYS A 251 12.06 -19.50 -22.26
N ILE A 252 11.03 -18.66 -22.16
CA ILE A 252 11.05 -17.39 -21.42
C ILE A 252 10.22 -17.61 -20.14
N SER A 253 10.72 -17.16 -18.99
CA SER A 253 10.06 -17.29 -17.68
C SER A 253 10.47 -16.20 -16.73
#